data_AF-A0A7S0VW45-F1
#
_entry.id   AF-A0A7S0VW45-F1
#
_cell.length_a   1.000
_cell.length_b   1.000
_cell.length_c   1.000
_cell.angle_alpha   90.00
_cell.angle_beta   90.00
_cell.angle_gamma   90.00
#
_symmetry.space_group_name_H-M   'P 1'
#
loop_
_entity.id
_entity.type
_entity.pdbx_description
1 polymer ?
#
loop_
_entity_poly.entity_id
_entity_poly.type
_entity_poly.pdbx_seq_one_letter_code
_entity_poly.pdbx_strand_id
1 'polypeptide(L)'
;AGAEQVVMDINLLAKGKKHCDVQMVEPSPEHTLVAYTVDYTGYETYDVFFKDMSTGKLLGESLKETAGEIVWGADRKTIYYTTLDPEHRPNKVWRHTMGTPQAKDELLLTEDDELFWLDLDKTCSGRFLVVRTSSPTRSECHILDLEG
;
A
#
# COMPACT_ATOMS: atom_id res chain seq x y z
N ALA A 1 29.12 -2.73 -13.02
CA ALA A 1 28.11 -3.63 -12.43
C ALA A 1 28.07 -3.35 -10.94
N GLY A 2 26.90 -3.08 -10.37
CA GLY A 2 26.74 -2.91 -8.91
C GLY A 2 26.70 -4.26 -8.20
N ALA A 3 27.02 -4.27 -6.91
CA ALA A 3 26.81 -5.45 -6.07
C ALA A 3 25.31 -5.68 -5.83
N GLU A 4 24.90 -6.94 -5.69
CA GLU A 4 23.53 -7.30 -5.31
C GLU A 4 23.18 -6.70 -3.94
N GLN A 5 21.94 -6.19 -3.82
CA GLN A 5 21.38 -5.71 -2.57
C GLN A 5 20.04 -6.40 -2.31
N VAL A 6 19.92 -7.09 -1.18
CA VAL A 6 18.68 -7.75 -0.77
C VAL A 6 17.66 -6.72 -0.30
N VAL A 7 16.60 -6.54 -1.08
CA VAL A 7 15.46 -5.66 -0.75
C VAL A 7 14.66 -6.21 0.42
N MET A 8 14.32 -7.50 0.36
CA MET A 8 13.52 -8.17 1.37
C MET A 8 13.93 -9.63 1.49
N ASP A 9 14.01 -10.12 2.73
CA ASP A 9 14.12 -11.54 3.02
C ASP A 9 12.90 -11.97 3.84
N ILE A 10 11.94 -12.60 3.16
CA ILE A 10 10.69 -13.05 3.76
C ILE A 10 10.94 -14.19 4.77
N ASN A 11 12.03 -14.96 4.62
CA ASN A 11 12.38 -16.01 5.59
C ASN A 11 12.78 -15.41 6.95
N LEU A 12 13.51 -14.30 6.94
CA LEU A 12 13.83 -13.56 8.15
C LEU A 12 12.57 -12.95 8.78
N LEU A 13 11.67 -12.41 7.96
CA LEU A 13 10.41 -11.83 8.41
C LEU A 13 9.48 -12.89 9.05
N ALA A 14 9.42 -14.07 8.45
CA ALA A 14 8.60 -15.20 8.90
C ALA A 14 9.17 -15.92 10.13
N LYS A 15 10.41 -15.61 10.55
CA LYS A 15 11.09 -16.36 11.62
C LYS A 15 10.30 -16.31 12.93
N GLY A 16 9.89 -17.48 13.42
CA GLY A 16 9.12 -17.62 14.65
C GLY A 16 7.64 -17.27 14.52
N LYS A 17 7.15 -16.97 13.31
CA LYS A 17 5.74 -16.74 13.00
C LYS A 17 5.11 -18.06 12.52
N LYS A 18 3.82 -18.25 12.81
CA LYS A 18 3.05 -19.39 12.30
C LYS A 18 2.52 -19.16 10.88
N HIS A 19 2.37 -17.89 10.52
CA HIS A 19 1.94 -17.42 9.21
C HIS A 19 2.69 -16.12 8.91
N CYS A 20 3.00 -15.90 7.63
CA CYS A 20 3.68 -14.70 7.14
C CYS A 20 3.39 -14.62 5.65
N ASP A 21 2.46 -13.75 5.29
CA ASP A 21 2.13 -13.42 3.91
C ASP A 21 2.58 -12.00 3.60
N VAL A 22 3.32 -11.84 2.52
CA VAL A 22 3.78 -10.55 2.02
C VAL A 22 3.12 -10.34 0.66
N GLN A 23 2.14 -9.44 0.62
CA GLN A 23 1.35 -9.23 -0.59
C GLN A 23 2.05 -8.29 -1.58
N MET A 24 2.61 -7.17 -1.09
CA MET A 24 3.31 -6.20 -1.93
C MET A 24 4.69 -5.84 -1.39
N VAL A 25 5.63 -5.60 -2.31
CA VAL A 25 6.94 -4.99 -2.05
C VAL A 25 7.15 -3.92 -3.11
N GLU A 26 6.96 -2.67 -2.73
CA GLU A 26 6.87 -1.54 -3.66
C GLU A 26 7.98 -0.50 -3.37
N PRO A 27 9.00 -0.37 -4.24
CA PRO A 27 10.00 0.68 -4.11
C PRO A 27 9.41 2.08 -4.38
N SER A 28 9.89 3.08 -3.65
CA SER A 28 9.56 4.48 -3.93
C SER A 28 10.08 4.91 -5.30
N PRO A 29 9.59 6.01 -5.91
CA PRO A 29 10.01 6.43 -7.25
C PRO A 29 11.52 6.59 -7.41
N GLU A 30 12.22 7.06 -6.37
CA GLU A 30 13.69 7.21 -6.35
C GLU A 30 14.42 5.97 -5.78
N HIS A 31 13.69 4.90 -5.46
CA HIS A 31 14.19 3.64 -4.92
C HIS A 31 14.98 3.80 -3.59
N THR A 32 14.73 4.88 -2.86
CA THR A 32 15.39 5.16 -1.58
C THR A 32 14.65 4.56 -0.40
N LEU A 33 13.34 4.35 -0.55
CA LEU A 33 12.49 3.61 0.39
C LEU A 33 11.86 2.41 -0.32
N VAL A 34 11.52 1.39 0.44
CA VAL A 34 10.65 0.30 0.01
C VAL A 34 9.53 0.18 1.01
N ALA A 35 8.30 0.28 0.53
CA ALA A 35 7.11 -0.06 1.30
C ALA A 35 6.75 -1.52 1.07
N TYR A 36 6.26 -2.21 2.08
CA TYR A 36 5.78 -3.58 1.92
C TYR A 36 4.64 -3.88 2.86
N THR A 37 3.76 -4.77 2.45
CA THR A 37 2.57 -5.16 3.21
C THR A 37 2.74 -6.58 3.73
N VAL A 38 2.40 -6.80 5.00
CA VAL A 38 2.53 -8.13 5.63
C VAL A 38 1.35 -8.46 6.53
N ASP A 39 0.86 -9.68 6.41
CA ASP A 39 -0.10 -10.31 7.30
C ASP A 39 0.58 -11.49 8.02
N TYR A 40 0.49 -11.52 9.36
CA TYR A 40 1.00 -12.63 10.19
C TYR A 40 -0.10 -13.52 10.76
N THR A 41 -1.35 -13.22 10.44
CA THR A 41 -2.56 -13.84 10.99
C THR A 41 -3.26 -14.74 9.97
N GLY A 42 -3.12 -14.45 8.67
CA GLY A 42 -3.83 -15.11 7.58
C GLY A 42 -5.27 -14.61 7.43
N TYR A 43 -5.55 -13.40 7.93
CA TYR A 43 -6.84 -12.75 7.84
C TYR A 43 -6.91 -11.76 6.68
N GLU A 44 -5.90 -11.70 5.79
CA GLU A 44 -5.87 -10.78 4.64
C GLU A 44 -6.03 -9.29 5.03
N THR A 45 -5.66 -8.99 6.27
CA THR A 45 -5.49 -7.64 6.79
C THR A 45 -4.00 -7.40 7.01
N TYR A 46 -3.47 -6.39 6.34
CA TYR A 46 -2.04 -6.19 6.21
C TYR A 46 -1.59 -4.92 6.92
N ASP A 47 -0.42 -5.01 7.55
CA ASP A 47 0.33 -3.86 8.01
C ASP A 47 1.34 -3.42 6.94
N VAL A 48 1.44 -2.11 6.70
CA VAL A 48 2.44 -1.52 5.80
C VAL A 48 3.65 -1.09 6.60
N PHE A 49 4.84 -1.52 6.17
CA PHE A 49 6.12 -1.14 6.74
C PHE A 49 7.01 -0.47 5.70
N PHE A 50 7.87 0.42 6.15
CA PHE A 50 8.78 1.17 5.29
C PHE A 50 10.24 0.85 5.64
N LYS A 51 11.05 0.51 4.64
CA LYS A 51 12.48 0.23 4.77
C LYS A 51 13.30 1.28 4.04
N ASP A 52 14.28 1.85 4.73
CA ASP A 52 15.29 2.72 4.11
C ASP A 52 16.35 1.87 3.41
N MET A 53 16.53 2.09 2.11
CA MET A 53 17.43 1.29 1.28
C MET A 53 18.91 1.69 1.43
N SER A 54 19.20 2.86 1.96
CA SER A 54 20.58 3.28 2.24
C SER A 54 21.13 2.64 3.52
N THR A 55 20.28 2.45 4.52
CA THR A 55 20.65 1.91 5.83
C THR A 55 20.26 0.44 6.03
N GLY A 56 19.32 -0.05 5.21
CA GLY A 56 18.71 -1.37 5.34
C GLY A 56 17.77 -1.51 6.54
N LYS A 57 17.42 -0.41 7.23
CA LYS A 57 16.61 -0.42 8.45
C LYS A 57 15.16 -0.08 8.17
N LEU A 58 14.26 -0.61 9.00
CA LEU A 58 12.87 -0.16 9.03
C LEU A 58 12.76 1.24 9.61
N LEU A 59 11.87 2.03 9.05
CA LEU A 59 11.40 3.26 9.66
C LEU A 59 10.50 2.91 10.86
N GLY A 60 10.41 3.82 11.83
CA GLY A 60 9.56 3.63 13.02
C GLY A 60 8.07 3.83 12.76
N GLU A 61 7.71 4.20 11.53
CA GLU A 61 6.35 4.45 11.06
C GLU A 61 5.80 3.22 10.32
N SER A 62 4.50 2.98 10.46
CA SER A 62 3.78 1.88 9.81
C SER A 62 2.31 2.24 9.66
N LEU A 63 1.65 1.71 8.64
CA LEU A 63 0.19 1.78 8.51
C LEU A 63 -0.41 0.45 8.97
N LYS A 64 -1.49 0.51 9.74
CA LYS A 64 -2.17 -0.67 10.29
C LYS A 64 -3.49 -0.93 9.59
N GLU A 65 -3.89 -2.19 9.60
CA GLU A 65 -5.24 -2.63 9.20
C GLU A 65 -5.64 -2.19 7.77
N THR A 66 -4.71 -2.38 6.83
CA THR A 66 -4.93 -2.10 5.40
C THR A 66 -5.39 -3.35 4.66
N ALA A 67 -5.93 -3.17 3.45
CA ALA A 67 -6.28 -4.26 2.55
C ALA A 67 -5.07 -4.82 1.76
N GLY A 68 -3.85 -4.37 2.07
CA GLY A 68 -2.60 -4.90 1.51
C GLY A 68 -2.13 -4.30 0.18
N GLU A 69 -2.99 -3.57 -0.53
CA GLU A 69 -2.62 -2.80 -1.71
C GLU A 69 -2.09 -1.41 -1.34
N ILE A 70 -0.96 -1.03 -1.96
CA ILE A 70 -0.29 0.25 -1.74
C ILE A 70 0.24 0.82 -3.05
N VAL A 71 0.24 2.15 -3.19
CA VAL A 71 0.81 2.84 -4.35
C VAL A 71 1.57 4.08 -3.87
N TRP A 72 2.84 4.23 -4.27
CA TRP A 72 3.56 5.49 -4.06
C TRP A 72 3.00 6.60 -4.93
N GLY A 73 2.98 7.82 -4.40
CA GLY A 73 2.78 9.04 -5.18
C GLY A 73 3.89 9.29 -6.20
N ALA A 74 3.94 10.51 -6.76
CA ALA A 74 5.04 10.92 -7.63
C ALA A 74 6.37 11.09 -6.88
N ASP A 75 6.35 11.03 -5.54
CA ASP A 75 7.50 11.14 -4.66
C ASP A 75 7.55 10.01 -3.61
N ARG A 76 8.56 10.04 -2.74
CA ARG A 76 8.69 9.15 -1.57
C ARG A 76 7.98 9.62 -0.29
N LYS A 77 7.11 10.63 -0.36
CA LYS A 77 6.43 11.23 0.80
C LYS A 77 4.97 10.87 0.88
N THR A 78 4.37 10.43 -0.22
CA THR A 78 2.95 10.10 -0.27
C THR A 78 2.73 8.63 -0.61
N ILE A 79 1.87 7.98 0.17
CA ILE A 79 1.40 6.62 -0.07
C ILE A 79 -0.13 6.65 -0.18
N TYR A 80 -0.65 5.94 -1.16
CA TYR A 80 -2.08 5.64 -1.28
C TYR A 80 -2.30 4.18 -0.89
N TYR A 81 -3.36 3.92 -0.15
CA TYR A 81 -3.69 2.57 0.32
C TYR A 81 -5.20 2.43 0.53
N THR A 82 -5.66 1.19 0.66
CA THR A 82 -7.07 0.88 0.94
C THR A 82 -7.26 0.27 2.32
N THR A 83 -8.43 0.48 2.92
CA THR A 83 -8.85 -0.20 4.16
C THR A 83 -10.11 -1.02 3.94
N LEU A 84 -10.29 -2.02 4.81
CA LEU A 84 -11.41 -2.95 4.76
C LEU A 84 -12.60 -2.44 5.60
N ASP A 85 -13.81 -2.76 5.15
CA ASP A 85 -15.04 -2.62 5.93
C ASP A 85 -15.27 -3.86 6.85
N PRO A 86 -16.36 -3.90 7.65
CA PRO A 86 -16.67 -5.05 8.52
C PRO A 86 -16.86 -6.38 7.77
N GLU A 87 -17.24 -6.32 6.50
CA GLU A 87 -17.44 -7.46 5.59
C GLU A 87 -16.14 -7.88 4.89
N HIS A 88 -15.00 -7.29 5.28
CA HIS A 88 -13.68 -7.59 4.74
C HIS A 88 -13.50 -7.17 3.28
N ARG A 89 -14.17 -6.10 2.87
CA ARG A 89 -14.10 -5.54 1.52
C ARG A 89 -13.33 -4.22 1.51
N PRO A 90 -12.37 -4.02 0.58
CA PRO A 90 -11.71 -2.73 0.39
C PRO A 90 -12.73 -1.69 -0.05
N ASN A 91 -13.03 -0.73 0.83
CA ASN A 91 -14.12 0.23 0.62
C ASN A 91 -13.71 1.69 0.81
N LYS A 92 -12.48 1.97 1.24
CA LYS A 92 -11.97 3.33 1.36
C LYS A 92 -10.57 3.45 0.78
N VAL A 93 -10.32 4.57 0.10
CA VAL A 93 -8.98 4.98 -0.34
C VAL A 93 -8.47 6.10 0.54
N TRP A 94 -7.25 5.95 1.03
CA TRP A 94 -6.58 6.90 1.90
C TRP A 94 -5.31 7.42 1.26
N ARG A 95 -4.95 8.66 1.61
CA ARG A 95 -3.66 9.28 1.35
C ARG A 95 -2.91 9.45 2.66
N HIS A 96 -1.78 8.75 2.77
CA HIS A 96 -0.83 8.88 3.86
C HIS A 96 0.31 9.82 3.47
N THR A 97 0.69 10.70 4.41
CA THR A 97 1.90 11.53 4.30
C THR A 97 2.96 11.02 5.26
N MET A 98 4.11 10.61 4.72
CA MET A 98 5.24 10.11 5.50
C MET A 98 5.67 11.09 6.61
N GLY A 99 5.89 10.56 7.80
CA GLY A 99 6.24 11.32 9.00
C GLY A 99 5.03 11.89 9.74
N THR A 100 3.80 11.52 9.36
CA THR A 100 2.58 11.94 10.05
C THR A 100 1.86 10.73 10.65
N PRO A 101 1.16 10.86 11.80
CA PRO A 101 0.39 9.74 12.33
C PRO A 101 -0.70 9.31 11.35
N GLN A 102 -0.91 7.99 11.18
CA GLN A 102 -1.97 7.41 10.33
C GLN A 102 -3.36 8.02 10.60
N ALA A 103 -3.64 8.42 11.85
CA ALA A 103 -4.89 9.09 12.22
C ALA A 103 -5.11 10.47 11.55
N LYS A 104 -4.10 11.01 10.87
CA LYS A 104 -4.17 12.25 10.08
C LYS A 104 -4.26 11.99 8.58
N ASP A 105 -4.31 10.74 8.17
CA ASP A 105 -4.41 10.37 6.76
C ASP A 105 -5.74 10.88 6.19
N GLU A 106 -5.69 11.28 4.93
CA GLU A 106 -6.82 11.90 4.25
C GLU A 106 -7.65 10.85 3.52
N LEU A 107 -8.93 10.78 3.83
CA LEU A 107 -9.89 9.96 3.11
C LEU A 107 -10.19 10.60 1.75
N LEU A 108 -9.87 9.91 0.66
CA LEU A 108 -10.09 10.41 -0.69
C LEU A 108 -11.42 9.94 -1.29
N LEU A 109 -11.79 8.68 -1.01
CA LEU A 109 -12.98 8.05 -1.58
C LEU A 109 -13.51 6.98 -0.62
N THR A 110 -14.83 6.87 -0.55
CA THR A 110 -15.56 5.75 0.07
C THR A 110 -16.47 5.11 -0.96
N GLU A 111 -16.45 3.77 -1.05
CA GLU A 111 -17.41 2.97 -1.80
C GLU A 111 -18.42 2.34 -0.82
N ASP A 112 -19.60 2.95 -0.78
CA ASP A 112 -20.68 2.55 0.13
C ASP A 112 -21.58 1.44 -0.47
N ASP A 113 -21.50 1.15 -1.77
CA ASP A 113 -22.22 0.03 -2.37
C ASP A 113 -21.45 -1.29 -2.12
N GLU A 114 -22.04 -2.16 -1.31
CA GLU A 114 -21.48 -3.47 -0.91
C GLU A 114 -21.19 -4.41 -2.10
N LEU A 115 -21.75 -4.13 -3.28
CA LEU A 115 -21.48 -4.90 -4.50
C LEU A 115 -20.13 -4.56 -5.14
N PHE A 116 -19.48 -3.49 -4.71
CA PHE A 116 -18.29 -2.92 -5.37
C PHE A 116 -17.04 -3.04 -4.52
N TRP A 117 -15.91 -3.37 -5.15
CA TRP A 117 -14.59 -3.48 -4.53
C TRP A 117 -13.68 -2.39 -5.07
N LEU A 118 -12.89 -1.77 -4.19
CA LEU A 118 -11.88 -0.79 -4.60
C LEU A 118 -10.53 -1.46 -4.87
N ASP A 119 -9.90 -1.01 -5.95
CA ASP A 119 -8.51 -1.32 -6.30
C ASP A 119 -7.75 -0.06 -6.75
N LEU A 120 -6.43 -0.07 -6.53
CA LEU A 120 -5.53 1.03 -6.83
C LEU A 120 -4.50 0.61 -7.89
N ASP A 121 -4.49 1.32 -9.01
CA ASP A 121 -3.48 1.15 -10.04
C ASP A 121 -2.66 2.45 -10.23
N LYS A 122 -1.41 2.32 -10.65
CA LYS A 122 -0.62 3.45 -11.14
C LYS A 122 -0.38 3.30 -12.63
N THR A 123 -0.70 4.34 -13.40
CA THR A 123 -0.45 4.31 -14.84
C THR A 123 1.05 4.14 -15.13
N CYS A 124 1.41 3.50 -16.24
CA CYS A 124 2.82 3.28 -16.61
C CYS A 124 3.62 4.58 -16.79
N SER A 125 2.94 5.72 -17.00
CA SER A 125 3.58 7.04 -17.02
C SER A 125 4.07 7.50 -15.64
N GLY A 126 3.59 6.87 -14.56
CA GLY A 126 3.81 7.28 -13.18
C GLY A 126 2.98 8.50 -12.74
N ARG A 127 2.31 9.19 -13.68
CA ARG A 127 1.63 10.46 -13.43
C ARG A 127 0.26 10.32 -12.77
N PHE A 128 -0.47 9.25 -13.06
CA PHE A 128 -1.85 9.11 -12.57
C PHE A 128 -2.01 7.89 -11.67
N LEU A 129 -2.67 8.11 -10.53
CA LEU A 129 -3.31 7.06 -9.73
C LEU A 129 -4.71 6.82 -10.31
N VAL A 130 -5.02 5.54 -10.53
CA VAL A 130 -6.33 5.07 -10.94
C VAL A 130 -6.97 4.42 -9.74
N VAL A 131 -8.05 5.01 -9.24
CA VAL A 131 -8.93 4.37 -8.25
C VAL A 131 -10.05 3.72 -9.03
N ARG A 132 -10.08 2.39 -9.05
CA ARG A 132 -11.16 1.64 -9.69
C ARG A 132 -12.12 1.14 -8.62
N THR A 133 -13.40 1.28 -8.88
CA THR A 133 -14.47 0.61 -8.13
C THR A 133 -15.16 -0.36 -9.07
N SER A 134 -15.28 -1.63 -8.67
CA SER A 134 -15.80 -2.67 -9.56
C SER A 134 -16.70 -3.70 -8.88
N SER A 135 -17.75 -4.08 -9.60
CA SER A 135 -18.63 -5.22 -9.31
C SER A 135 -18.51 -6.24 -10.46
N PRO A 136 -19.12 -7.43 -10.36
CA PRO A 136 -19.08 -8.41 -11.45
C PRO A 136 -19.64 -7.95 -12.80
N THR A 137 -20.41 -6.86 -12.84
CA THR A 137 -21.09 -6.39 -14.07
C THR A 137 -20.85 -4.92 -14.40
N ARG A 138 -20.21 -4.15 -13.52
CA ARG A 138 -20.01 -2.70 -13.67
C ARG A 138 -18.68 -2.30 -13.09
N SER A 139 -18.06 -1.28 -13.67
CA SER A 139 -16.83 -0.69 -13.15
C SER A 139 -16.83 0.81 -13.41
N GLU A 140 -16.22 1.56 -12.50
CA GLU A 140 -15.95 2.99 -12.62
C GLU A 140 -14.49 3.25 -12.26
N CYS A 141 -13.92 4.30 -12.83
CA CYS A 141 -12.53 4.69 -12.59
C CYS A 141 -12.46 6.19 -12.33
N HIS A 142 -11.84 6.54 -11.21
CA HIS A 142 -11.46 7.91 -10.87
C HIS A 142 -9.96 8.06 -11.08
N ILE A 143 -9.55 9.19 -11.65
CA ILE A 143 -8.16 9.47 -11.97
C ILE A 143 -7.69 10.64 -11.12
N LEU A 144 -6.60 10.44 -10.38
CA LEU A 144 -5.90 11.48 -9.63
C LEU A 144 -4.56 11.78 -10.30
N ASP A 145 -4.33 13.05 -10.65
CA ASP A 145 -3.02 13.52 -11.11
C ASP A 145 -2.07 13.61 -9.91
N LEU A 146 -0.94 12.91 -9.98
CA LEU A 146 0.06 12.83 -8.91
C LEU A 146 1.11 13.93 -9.01
N GLU A 147 1.12 14.71 -10.09
CA GLU A 147 2.05 15.82 -10.31
C GLU A 147 1.44 17.21 -10.02
N GLY A 148 0.13 17.27 -9.73
CA GLY A 148 -0.67 18.50 -9.59
C GLY A 148 -0.93 18.97 -8.17
#